data_AF-A0A9X2WQ88-F1
#
_entry.id   AF-A0A9X2WQ88-F1
#
_cell.length_a   1.000
_cell.length_b   1.000
_cell.length_c   1.000
_cell.angle_alpha   90.00
_cell.angle_beta   90.00
_cell.angle_gamma   90.00
#
_symmetry.space_group_name_H-M   'P 1'
#
loop_
_entity.id
_entity.type
_entity.pdbx_description
1 polymer ?
#
loop_
_entity_poly.entity_id
_entity_poly.type
_entity_poly.pdbx_seq_one_letter_code
_entity_poly.pdbx_strand_id
1 'polypeptide(L)'
;MIIDFPTKEDFFKTSEDYLNSSWDSVVELLSEFDEVLGLIEDSPHANEADRYWDSAKQTLITSTALVQQAVEFYIKGKIVDISPYLLISGNPQSWPKNCNKNDTSFSAFRSLDAQDLIKVHDSVCEVRFPDKFIQWNERLRIIRNKVMHTVDKNLSVKPEEVLEFILFTYHHFSDDKDWFKSRKRYLGNSPVNSIRHFKEEANSNAYLVNGLLNEFTVVVQALSPSLVLKYFNFEKKTRSVHCPDCYKIVSEMDFFDHEFMDGIGETYQQKKGMAVYDCCICNRTGTLIERQCEEEGCEGNKLHADCGMCLSCGFENAL
;
A
#
# COMPACT_ATOMS: atom_id res chain seq x y z
N MET A 1 -20.21 -0.55 -34.72
CA MET A 1 -18.78 -0.57 -34.34
C MET A 1 -18.64 -0.97 -32.89
N ILE A 2 -17.48 -1.46 -32.45
CA ILE A 2 -17.22 -1.59 -31.02
C ILE A 2 -16.79 -0.21 -30.51
N ILE A 3 -17.41 0.26 -29.44
CA ILE A 3 -17.16 1.59 -28.83
C ILE A 3 -16.81 1.43 -27.34
N ASP A 4 -16.43 2.52 -26.68
CA ASP A 4 -16.05 2.55 -25.25
C ASP A 4 -14.92 1.59 -24.89
N PHE A 5 -13.84 1.61 -25.68
CA PHE A 5 -12.66 0.80 -25.37
C PHE A 5 -12.02 1.25 -24.07
N PRO A 6 -11.72 0.33 -23.14
CA PRO A 6 -10.92 0.66 -21.99
C PRO A 6 -9.50 1.00 -22.41
N THR A 7 -8.84 1.83 -21.62
CA THR A 7 -7.42 2.16 -21.73
C THR A 7 -6.60 1.37 -20.71
N LYS A 8 -5.27 1.39 -20.86
CA LYS A 8 -4.37 0.84 -19.85
C LYS A 8 -4.57 1.54 -18.50
N GLU A 9 -4.73 2.85 -18.52
CA GLU A 9 -4.91 3.70 -17.35
C GLU A 9 -6.19 3.34 -16.59
N ASP A 10 -7.29 3.03 -17.28
CA ASP A 10 -8.55 2.59 -16.65
C ASP A 10 -8.34 1.30 -15.83
N PHE A 11 -7.60 0.34 -16.40
CA PHE A 11 -7.26 -0.90 -15.73
C PHE A 11 -6.28 -0.68 -14.57
N PHE A 12 -5.24 0.13 -14.77
CA PHE A 12 -4.21 0.39 -13.75
C PHE A 12 -4.80 1.14 -12.56
N LYS A 13 -5.64 2.16 -12.80
CA LYS A 13 -6.34 2.89 -11.74
C LYS A 13 -7.23 1.96 -10.91
N THR A 14 -8.06 1.15 -11.58
CA THR A 14 -8.92 0.18 -10.90
C THR A 14 -8.10 -0.86 -10.11
N SER A 15 -6.93 -1.25 -10.62
CA SER A 15 -6.01 -2.15 -9.92
C SER A 15 -5.45 -1.51 -8.65
N GLU A 16 -5.02 -0.25 -8.72
CA GLU A 16 -4.55 0.51 -7.55
C GLU A 16 -5.66 0.68 -6.51
N ASP A 17 -6.90 0.92 -6.93
CA ASP A 17 -8.06 1.04 -6.03
C ASP A 17 -8.31 -0.29 -5.28
N TYR A 18 -8.19 -1.44 -5.96
CA TYR A 18 -8.28 -2.75 -5.31
C TYR A 18 -7.13 -3.03 -4.34
N LEU A 19 -5.90 -2.65 -4.68
CA LEU A 19 -4.75 -2.79 -3.79
C LEU A 19 -4.92 -1.92 -2.54
N ASN A 20 -5.37 -0.67 -2.70
CA ASN A 20 -5.63 0.22 -1.57
C ASN A 20 -6.78 -0.27 -0.70
N SER A 21 -7.86 -0.77 -1.29
CA SER A 21 -8.97 -1.36 -0.52
C SER A 21 -8.52 -2.58 0.30
N SER A 22 -7.66 -3.42 -0.28
CA SER A 22 -7.05 -4.55 0.42
C SER A 22 -6.13 -4.09 1.55
N TRP A 23 -5.34 -3.04 1.31
CA TRP A 23 -4.49 -2.41 2.30
C TRP A 23 -5.29 -1.83 3.48
N ASP A 24 -6.35 -1.06 3.20
CA ASP A 24 -7.26 -0.49 4.20
C ASP A 24 -7.71 -1.58 5.18
N SER A 25 -8.25 -2.68 4.65
CA SER A 25 -8.78 -3.78 5.46
C SER A 25 -7.72 -4.48 6.31
N VAL A 26 -6.50 -4.67 5.80
CA VAL A 26 -5.44 -5.37 6.55
C VAL A 26 -4.81 -4.45 7.60
N VAL A 27 -4.62 -3.17 7.27
CA VAL A 27 -4.03 -2.20 8.20
C VAL A 27 -5.00 -1.83 9.32
N GLU A 28 -6.29 -1.76 9.05
CA GLU A 28 -7.33 -1.62 10.09
C GLU A 28 -7.24 -2.77 11.09
N LEU A 29 -7.22 -4.03 10.63
CA LEU A 29 -7.06 -5.19 11.51
C LEU A 29 -5.75 -5.16 12.32
N LEU A 30 -4.64 -4.73 11.72
CA LEU A 30 -3.37 -4.62 12.42
C LEU A 30 -3.40 -3.52 13.49
N SER A 31 -4.03 -2.39 13.18
CA SER A 31 -4.14 -1.25 14.10
C SER A 31 -5.05 -1.58 15.28
N GLU A 32 -6.23 -2.16 15.02
CA GLU A 32 -7.14 -2.66 16.06
C GLU A 32 -6.46 -3.68 16.96
N PHE A 33 -5.70 -4.61 16.38
CA PHE A 33 -4.98 -5.63 17.15
C PHE A 33 -3.89 -5.02 18.03
N ASP A 34 -3.15 -4.02 17.54
CA ASP A 34 -2.11 -3.29 18.29
C ASP A 34 -2.72 -2.54 19.49
N GLU A 35 -3.87 -1.87 19.30
CA GLU A 35 -4.58 -1.15 20.36
C GLU A 35 -5.03 -2.07 21.52
N VAL A 36 -5.41 -3.31 21.21
CA VAL A 36 -5.87 -4.27 22.23
C VAL A 36 -4.79 -5.23 22.71
N LEU A 37 -3.55 -5.13 22.20
CA LEU A 37 -2.49 -6.10 22.45
C LEU A 37 -2.18 -6.20 23.95
N GLY A 38 -2.07 -5.07 24.65
CA GLY A 38 -1.84 -5.06 26.11
C GLY A 38 -2.96 -5.78 26.88
N LEU A 39 -4.22 -5.60 26.46
CA LEU A 39 -5.36 -6.31 27.07
C LEU A 39 -5.33 -7.81 26.79
N ILE A 40 -4.84 -8.22 25.62
CA ILE A 40 -4.66 -9.62 25.25
C ILE A 40 -3.54 -10.26 26.07
N GLU A 41 -2.41 -9.57 26.23
CA GLU A 41 -1.25 -10.05 27.00
C GLU A 41 -1.55 -10.19 28.50
N ASP A 42 -2.33 -9.26 29.05
CA ASP A 42 -2.78 -9.29 30.45
C ASP A 42 -4.02 -10.17 30.69
N SER A 43 -4.60 -10.73 29.62
CA SER A 43 -5.83 -11.51 29.71
C SER A 43 -5.65 -12.80 30.50
N PRO A 44 -6.57 -13.15 31.43
CA PRO A 44 -6.56 -14.46 32.08
C PRO A 44 -7.04 -15.58 31.14
N HIS A 45 -7.51 -15.25 29.93
CA HIS A 45 -8.02 -16.19 28.96
C HIS A 45 -6.93 -16.60 27.96
N ALA A 46 -6.81 -17.91 27.71
CA ALA A 46 -5.86 -18.42 26.73
C ALA A 46 -6.32 -18.12 25.29
N ASN A 47 -5.34 -17.87 24.41
CA ASN A 47 -5.52 -17.78 22.96
C ASN A 47 -6.46 -16.64 22.48
N GLU A 48 -6.53 -15.52 23.19
CA GLU A 48 -7.34 -14.37 22.76
C GLU A 48 -6.84 -13.79 21.42
N ALA A 49 -5.53 -13.80 21.17
CA ALA A 49 -4.97 -13.44 19.87
C ALA A 49 -5.48 -14.35 18.74
N ASP A 50 -5.52 -15.66 18.96
CA ASP A 50 -6.02 -16.62 17.95
C ASP A 50 -7.50 -16.36 17.64
N ARG A 51 -8.31 -16.01 18.65
CA ARG A 51 -9.73 -15.67 18.46
C ARG A 51 -9.94 -14.42 17.62
N TYR A 52 -9.11 -13.39 17.83
CA TYR A 52 -9.14 -12.19 17.01
C TYR A 52 -8.86 -12.56 15.54
N TRP A 53 -7.76 -13.27 15.28
CA TRP A 53 -7.36 -13.64 13.93
C TRP A 53 -8.31 -14.64 13.25
N ASP A 54 -8.92 -15.55 14.02
CA ASP A 54 -9.97 -16.43 13.52
C ASP A 54 -11.22 -15.64 13.07
N SER A 55 -11.54 -14.55 13.78
CA SER A 55 -12.65 -13.66 13.42
C SER A 55 -12.31 -12.78 12.21
N ALA A 56 -11.06 -12.34 12.10
CA ALA A 56 -10.53 -11.55 10.99
C ALA A 56 -10.32 -12.35 9.69
N LYS A 57 -10.37 -13.69 9.77
CA LYS A 57 -10.06 -14.62 8.66
C LYS A 57 -10.80 -14.28 7.37
N GLN A 58 -12.09 -13.97 7.43
CA GLN A 58 -12.88 -13.64 6.24
C GLN A 58 -12.43 -12.33 5.60
N THR A 59 -12.03 -11.34 6.40
CA THR A 59 -11.52 -10.05 5.92
C THR A 59 -10.18 -10.23 5.19
N LEU A 60 -9.25 -11.01 5.75
CA LEU A 60 -7.95 -11.31 5.11
C LEU A 60 -8.13 -12.07 3.78
N ILE A 61 -9.08 -13.00 3.77
CA ILE A 61 -9.48 -13.76 2.59
C ILE A 61 -10.03 -12.84 1.49
N THR A 62 -10.96 -11.94 1.81
CA THR A 62 -11.53 -10.98 0.86
C THR A 62 -10.45 -10.03 0.35
N SER A 63 -9.58 -9.55 1.24
CA SER A 63 -8.44 -8.69 0.90
C SER A 63 -7.50 -9.38 -0.10
N THR A 64 -7.22 -10.66 0.08
CA THR A 64 -6.41 -11.46 -0.87
C THR A 64 -7.08 -11.58 -2.24
N ALA A 65 -8.40 -11.75 -2.27
CA ALA A 65 -9.15 -11.81 -3.53
C ALA A 65 -9.10 -10.47 -4.29
N LEU A 66 -9.14 -9.34 -3.59
CA LEU A 66 -8.95 -8.01 -4.19
C LEU A 66 -7.56 -7.86 -4.81
N VAL A 67 -6.49 -8.36 -4.14
CA VAL A 67 -5.14 -8.34 -4.73
C VAL A 67 -5.09 -9.17 -6.01
N GLN A 68 -5.72 -10.35 -6.04
CA GLN A 68 -5.79 -11.13 -7.28
C GLN A 68 -6.53 -10.35 -8.38
N GLN A 69 -7.64 -9.68 -8.04
CA GLN A 69 -8.39 -8.89 -9.02
C GLN A 69 -7.55 -7.74 -9.58
N ALA A 70 -6.73 -7.09 -8.73
CA ALA A 70 -5.76 -6.09 -9.14
C ALA A 70 -4.72 -6.67 -10.13
N VAL A 71 -4.16 -7.84 -9.85
CA VAL A 71 -3.21 -8.51 -10.77
C VAL A 71 -3.85 -8.78 -12.13
N GLU A 72 -5.08 -9.30 -12.15
CA GLU A 72 -5.81 -9.55 -13.39
C GLU A 72 -6.03 -8.26 -14.20
N PHE A 73 -6.39 -7.17 -13.53
CA PHE A 73 -6.58 -5.87 -14.18
C PHE A 73 -5.27 -5.28 -14.70
N TYR A 74 -4.17 -5.35 -13.95
CA TYR A 74 -2.87 -4.92 -14.44
C TYR A 74 -2.43 -5.67 -15.70
N ILE A 75 -2.60 -7.00 -15.74
CA ILE A 75 -2.27 -7.79 -16.93
C ILE A 75 -3.17 -7.39 -18.10
N LYS A 76 -4.47 -7.19 -17.88
CA LYS A 76 -5.40 -6.69 -18.90
C LYS A 76 -5.01 -5.32 -19.43
N GLY A 77 -4.59 -4.41 -18.56
CA GLY A 77 -4.10 -3.08 -18.93
C GLY A 77 -2.89 -3.17 -19.87
N LYS A 78 -1.93 -4.06 -19.58
CA LYS A 78 -0.79 -4.31 -20.47
C LYS A 78 -1.20 -4.88 -21.85
N ILE A 79 -2.18 -5.78 -21.89
CA ILE A 79 -2.68 -6.34 -23.16
C ILE A 79 -3.42 -5.28 -23.98
N VAL A 80 -4.24 -4.45 -23.33
CA VAL A 80 -5.02 -3.37 -23.96
C VAL A 80 -4.13 -2.30 -24.58
N ASP A 81 -2.97 -2.03 -23.95
CA ASP A 81 -1.94 -1.13 -24.47
C ASP A 81 -1.44 -1.57 -25.87
N ILE A 82 -1.43 -2.89 -26.13
CA ILE A 82 -1.14 -3.44 -27.46
C ILE A 82 -2.37 -3.37 -28.35
N SER A 83 -3.49 -3.92 -27.90
CA SER A 83 -4.78 -3.84 -28.59
C SER A 83 -5.93 -4.29 -27.68
N PRO A 84 -6.98 -3.47 -27.49
CA PRO A 84 -8.11 -3.85 -26.65
C PRO A 84 -8.91 -5.03 -27.20
N TYR A 85 -8.86 -5.27 -28.52
CA TYR A 85 -9.54 -6.41 -29.14
C TYR A 85 -8.99 -7.77 -28.67
N LEU A 86 -7.74 -7.83 -28.21
CA LEU A 86 -7.14 -9.06 -27.68
C LEU A 86 -7.80 -9.54 -26.40
N LEU A 87 -8.52 -8.67 -25.69
CA LEU A 87 -9.29 -9.04 -24.50
C LEU A 87 -10.67 -9.61 -24.83
N ILE A 88 -11.15 -9.53 -26.08
CA ILE A 88 -12.45 -10.11 -26.47
C ILE A 88 -12.25 -11.62 -26.65
N SER A 89 -13.00 -12.41 -25.90
CA SER A 89 -12.99 -13.86 -25.98
C SER A 89 -14.13 -14.43 -26.85
N GLY A 90 -13.96 -15.68 -27.27
CA GLY A 90 -14.93 -16.39 -28.08
C GLY A 90 -14.82 -16.07 -29.58
N ASN A 91 -15.75 -16.62 -30.35
CA ASN A 91 -15.84 -16.42 -31.80
C ASN A 91 -16.97 -15.41 -32.11
N PRO A 92 -17.05 -14.89 -33.35
CA PRO A 92 -18.09 -13.94 -33.72
C PRO A 92 -19.54 -14.43 -33.49
N GLN A 93 -19.77 -15.75 -33.37
CA GLN A 93 -21.10 -16.31 -33.09
C GLN A 93 -21.51 -16.10 -31.61
N SER A 94 -20.55 -15.97 -30.70
CA SER A 94 -20.80 -15.70 -29.27
C SER A 94 -20.87 -14.22 -28.91
N TRP A 95 -20.71 -13.32 -29.89
CA TRP A 95 -20.75 -11.88 -29.66
C TRP A 95 -22.17 -11.38 -29.37
N PRO A 96 -22.34 -10.19 -28.76
CA PRO A 96 -23.64 -9.60 -28.51
C PRO A 96 -24.52 -9.54 -29.76
N LYS A 97 -25.82 -9.80 -29.60
CA LYS A 97 -26.78 -9.78 -30.71
C LYS A 97 -26.78 -8.41 -31.41
N ASN A 98 -26.81 -8.42 -32.73
CA ASN A 98 -26.84 -7.22 -33.59
C ASN A 98 -25.61 -6.27 -33.47
N CYS A 99 -24.48 -6.71 -32.89
CA CYS A 99 -23.26 -5.90 -32.83
C CYS A 99 -22.65 -5.55 -34.20
N ASN A 100 -23.04 -6.28 -35.25
CA ASN A 100 -22.69 -5.98 -36.64
C ASN A 100 -23.58 -4.90 -37.29
N LYS A 101 -24.68 -4.53 -36.64
CA LYS A 101 -25.65 -3.53 -37.15
C LYS A 101 -25.66 -2.25 -36.32
N ASN A 102 -25.36 -2.34 -35.03
CA ASN A 102 -25.39 -1.22 -34.09
C ASN A 102 -24.01 -1.03 -33.44
N ASP A 103 -23.76 0.18 -32.97
CA ASP A 103 -22.64 0.41 -32.06
C ASP A 103 -22.87 -0.34 -30.75
N THR A 104 -21.84 -1.01 -30.25
CA THR A 104 -21.92 -1.88 -29.06
C THR A 104 -20.71 -1.59 -28.17
N SER A 105 -20.97 -1.28 -26.90
CA SER A 105 -19.92 -1.04 -25.90
C SER A 105 -19.02 -2.26 -25.74
N PHE A 106 -17.71 -2.04 -25.59
CA PHE A 106 -16.73 -3.08 -25.33
C PHE A 106 -17.10 -3.97 -24.14
N SER A 107 -17.66 -3.35 -23.09
CA SER A 107 -18.13 -4.03 -21.88
C SER A 107 -19.21 -5.11 -22.10
N ALA A 108 -19.93 -5.05 -23.23
CA ALA A 108 -20.93 -6.06 -23.57
C ALA A 108 -20.30 -7.35 -24.15
N PHE A 109 -19.04 -7.30 -24.59
CA PHE A 109 -18.32 -8.45 -25.11
C PHE A 109 -17.76 -9.28 -23.96
N ARG A 110 -17.73 -10.60 -24.16
CA ARG A 110 -17.09 -11.51 -23.20
C ARG A 110 -15.59 -11.21 -23.15
N SER A 111 -15.06 -10.95 -21.96
CA SER A 111 -13.62 -10.78 -21.74
C SER A 111 -12.90 -12.13 -21.71
N LEU A 112 -11.58 -12.13 -21.94
CA LEU A 112 -10.69 -13.25 -21.65
C LEU A 112 -10.80 -13.70 -20.19
N ASP A 113 -10.64 -15.01 -20.00
CA ASP A 113 -10.57 -15.65 -18.69
C ASP A 113 -9.22 -15.34 -18.01
N ALA A 114 -9.23 -15.22 -16.68
CA ALA A 114 -8.03 -14.96 -15.88
C ALA A 114 -6.91 -15.97 -16.13
N GLN A 115 -7.25 -17.23 -16.42
CA GLN A 115 -6.27 -18.30 -16.67
C GLN A 115 -5.49 -18.10 -17.97
N ASP A 116 -6.08 -17.41 -18.95
CA ASP A 116 -5.47 -17.18 -20.27
C ASP A 116 -4.63 -15.89 -20.31
N LEU A 117 -4.78 -14.99 -19.32
CA LEU A 117 -4.18 -13.65 -19.33
C LEU A 117 -2.65 -13.67 -19.48
N ILE A 118 -1.94 -14.51 -18.70
CA ILE A 118 -0.48 -14.61 -18.79
C ILE A 118 -0.06 -15.09 -20.18
N LYS A 119 -0.74 -16.12 -20.70
CA LYS A 119 -0.42 -16.70 -22.01
C LYS A 119 -0.62 -15.67 -23.13
N VAL A 120 -1.72 -14.92 -23.09
CA VAL A 120 -2.01 -13.88 -24.09
C VAL A 120 -0.99 -12.76 -23.97
N HIS A 121 -0.74 -12.25 -22.76
CA HIS A 121 0.28 -11.23 -22.51
C HIS A 121 1.64 -11.64 -23.09
N ASP A 122 2.17 -12.81 -22.72
CA ASP A 122 3.52 -13.25 -23.13
C ASP A 122 3.64 -13.60 -24.63
N SER A 123 2.52 -13.66 -25.33
CA SER A 123 2.46 -13.86 -26.78
C SER A 123 2.47 -12.55 -27.58
N VAL A 124 2.08 -11.43 -26.97
CA VAL A 124 1.86 -10.15 -27.69
C VAL A 124 2.66 -8.97 -27.12
N CYS A 125 3.04 -9.01 -25.84
CA CYS A 125 3.88 -8.00 -25.21
C CYS A 125 5.37 -8.29 -25.44
N GLU A 126 6.18 -7.24 -25.55
CA GLU A 126 7.63 -7.36 -25.78
C GLU A 126 8.36 -8.06 -24.63
N VAL A 127 7.96 -7.77 -23.39
CA VAL A 127 8.57 -8.32 -22.18
C VAL A 127 7.64 -9.34 -21.57
N ARG A 128 8.08 -10.61 -21.56
CA ARG A 128 7.36 -11.71 -20.90
C ARG A 128 7.45 -11.63 -19.38
N PHE A 129 6.48 -12.19 -18.69
CA PHE A 129 6.56 -12.32 -17.24
C PHE A 129 7.69 -13.27 -16.83
N PRO A 130 8.47 -12.93 -15.79
CA PRO A 130 9.48 -13.83 -15.26
C PRO A 130 8.83 -15.01 -14.52
N ASP A 131 9.49 -16.17 -14.50
CA ASP A 131 9.01 -17.38 -13.81
C ASP A 131 8.62 -17.13 -12.36
N LYS A 132 9.37 -16.26 -11.66
CA LYS A 132 9.07 -15.85 -10.29
C LYS A 132 7.68 -15.23 -10.17
N PHE A 133 7.28 -14.38 -11.11
CA PHE A 133 5.93 -13.78 -11.12
C PHE A 133 4.87 -14.82 -11.46
N ILE A 134 5.12 -15.69 -12.44
CA ILE A 134 4.17 -16.74 -12.86
C ILE A 134 3.87 -17.70 -11.70
N GLN A 135 4.90 -18.17 -11.00
CA GLN A 135 4.76 -19.04 -9.82
C GLN A 135 4.04 -18.33 -8.67
N TRP A 136 4.35 -17.05 -8.44
CA TRP A 136 3.69 -16.24 -7.42
C TRP A 136 2.20 -16.04 -7.73
N ASN A 137 1.85 -15.72 -8.98
CA ASN A 137 0.46 -15.54 -9.40
C ASN A 137 -0.35 -16.84 -9.30
N GLU A 138 0.27 -17.99 -9.62
CA GLU A 138 -0.36 -19.29 -9.46
C GLU A 138 -0.66 -19.60 -7.99
N ARG A 139 0.28 -19.29 -7.07
CA ARG A 139 0.04 -19.41 -5.62
C ARG A 139 -1.17 -18.58 -5.19
N LEU A 140 -1.25 -17.32 -5.63
CA LEU A 140 -2.36 -16.43 -5.31
C LEU A 140 -3.71 -16.99 -5.82
N ARG A 141 -3.73 -17.51 -7.05
CA ARG A 141 -4.90 -18.16 -7.65
C ARG A 141 -5.34 -19.40 -6.88
N ILE A 142 -4.40 -20.23 -6.43
CA ILE A 142 -4.70 -21.43 -5.62
C ILE A 142 -5.36 -21.02 -4.30
N ILE A 143 -4.85 -19.98 -3.63
CA ILE A 143 -5.43 -19.46 -2.38
C ILE A 143 -6.88 -19.01 -2.63
N ARG A 144 -7.12 -18.18 -3.66
CA ARG A 144 -8.47 -17.71 -4.00
C ARG A 144 -9.42 -18.84 -4.37
N ASN A 145 -8.96 -19.85 -5.11
CA ASN A 145 -9.82 -20.99 -5.47
C ASN A 145 -10.23 -21.79 -4.23
N LYS A 146 -9.30 -22.01 -3.30
CA LYS A 146 -9.61 -22.66 -2.02
C LYS A 146 -10.56 -21.84 -1.16
N VAL A 147 -10.46 -20.52 -1.19
CA VAL A 147 -11.37 -19.58 -0.52
C VAL A 147 -12.77 -19.60 -1.14
N MET A 148 -12.86 -19.40 -2.46
CA MET A 148 -14.09 -19.01 -3.13
C MET A 148 -14.96 -20.22 -3.48
N HIS A 149 -14.34 -21.39 -3.67
CA HIS A 149 -15.04 -22.59 -4.14
C HIS A 149 -15.16 -23.67 -3.07
N THR A 150 -14.46 -23.55 -1.94
CA THR A 150 -14.49 -24.52 -0.85
C THR A 150 -14.40 -23.85 0.52
N VAL A 151 -14.99 -24.46 1.56
CA VAL A 151 -14.75 -24.03 2.95
C VAL A 151 -13.59 -24.86 3.49
N ASP A 152 -12.35 -24.44 3.20
CA ASP A 152 -11.16 -25.08 3.76
C ASP A 152 -10.90 -24.54 5.18
N LYS A 153 -11.21 -25.35 6.19
CA LYS A 153 -10.99 -24.99 7.60
C LYS A 153 -9.52 -24.74 7.93
N ASN A 154 -8.60 -25.34 7.17
CA ASN A 154 -7.16 -25.25 7.40
C ASN A 154 -6.49 -24.13 6.60
N LEU A 155 -7.19 -23.53 5.64
CA LEU A 155 -6.65 -22.38 4.92
C LEU A 155 -6.67 -21.17 5.87
N SER A 156 -5.49 -20.70 6.26
CA SER A 156 -5.32 -19.44 6.96
C SER A 156 -4.42 -18.56 6.10
N VAL A 157 -4.82 -17.31 5.90
CA VAL A 157 -3.99 -16.29 5.28
C VAL A 157 -3.66 -15.30 6.38
N LYS A 158 -2.38 -15.00 6.56
CA LYS A 158 -1.96 -14.08 7.61
C LYS A 158 -1.87 -12.64 7.11
N PRO A 159 -2.00 -11.62 7.99
CA PRO A 159 -1.88 -10.21 7.60
C PRO A 159 -0.59 -9.91 6.83
N GLU A 160 0.56 -10.44 7.28
CA GLU A 160 1.85 -10.23 6.64
C GLU A 160 1.93 -10.82 5.22
N GLU A 161 1.19 -11.90 4.95
CA GLU A 161 1.10 -12.48 3.60
C GLU A 161 0.29 -11.58 2.67
N VAL A 162 -0.83 -11.00 3.15
CA VAL A 162 -1.63 -10.08 2.34
C VAL A 162 -0.85 -8.80 2.04
N LEU A 163 -0.16 -8.24 3.03
CA LEU A 163 0.73 -7.10 2.84
C LEU A 163 1.82 -7.40 1.81
N GLU A 164 2.45 -8.58 1.88
CA GLU A 164 3.43 -8.98 0.86
C GLU A 164 2.80 -9.10 -0.53
N PHE A 165 1.58 -9.64 -0.66
CA PHE A 165 0.89 -9.71 -1.94
C PHE A 165 0.61 -8.32 -2.53
N ILE A 166 0.14 -7.37 -1.71
CA ILE A 166 -0.10 -5.98 -2.12
C ILE A 166 1.20 -5.35 -2.62
N LEU A 167 2.24 -5.37 -1.78
CA LEU A 167 3.51 -4.71 -2.06
C LEU A 167 4.22 -5.35 -3.27
N PHE A 168 4.20 -6.68 -3.38
CA PHE A 168 4.74 -7.39 -4.54
C PHE A 168 4.02 -6.99 -5.83
N THR A 169 2.68 -6.95 -5.81
CA THR A 169 1.88 -6.57 -6.97
C THR A 169 2.19 -5.15 -7.41
N TYR A 170 2.14 -4.20 -6.48
CA TYR A 170 2.44 -2.79 -6.76
C TYR A 170 3.86 -2.63 -7.32
N HIS A 171 4.87 -3.22 -6.67
CA HIS A 171 6.26 -3.17 -7.14
C HIS A 171 6.48 -3.87 -8.49
N HIS A 172 5.66 -4.84 -8.86
CA HIS A 172 5.79 -5.50 -10.15
C HIS A 172 5.23 -4.64 -11.30
N PHE A 173 4.11 -3.97 -11.08
CA PHE A 173 3.35 -3.30 -12.14
C PHE A 173 3.48 -1.78 -12.19
N SER A 174 3.65 -1.11 -11.05
CA SER A 174 3.78 0.34 -10.99
C SER A 174 5.19 0.78 -11.38
N ASP A 175 5.33 1.85 -12.16
CA ASP A 175 6.63 2.45 -12.46
C ASP A 175 7.25 3.12 -11.23
N ASP A 176 6.38 3.76 -10.43
CA ASP A 176 6.74 4.28 -9.12
C ASP A 176 6.74 3.12 -8.11
N LYS A 177 7.90 2.82 -7.51
CA LYS A 177 8.02 1.73 -6.52
C LYS A 177 7.69 2.19 -5.11
N ASP A 178 7.46 3.49 -4.91
CA ASP A 178 7.11 4.04 -3.61
C ASP A 178 5.62 3.83 -3.32
N TRP A 179 5.33 2.82 -2.49
CA TRP A 179 3.98 2.52 -2.05
C TRP A 179 3.36 3.69 -1.27
N PHE A 180 4.07 4.32 -0.34
CA PHE A 180 3.49 5.37 0.51
C PHE A 180 3.19 6.65 -0.27
N LYS A 181 3.96 6.95 -1.32
CA LYS A 181 3.62 8.00 -2.27
C LYS A 181 2.34 7.69 -3.06
N SER A 182 2.18 6.44 -3.50
CA SER A 182 0.94 5.98 -4.13
C SER A 182 -0.26 6.07 -3.18
N ARG A 183 -0.05 5.58 -1.96
CA ARG A 183 -1.02 5.55 -0.87
C ARG A 183 -1.49 6.96 -0.50
N LYS A 184 -0.56 7.92 -0.36
CA LYS A 184 -0.88 9.33 -0.15
C LYS A 184 -1.77 9.90 -1.25
N ARG A 185 -1.46 9.58 -2.52
CA ARG A 185 -2.27 10.02 -3.66
C ARG A 185 -3.67 9.40 -3.64
N TYR A 186 -3.80 8.13 -3.28
CA TYR A 186 -5.10 7.47 -3.12
C TYR A 186 -5.93 8.14 -2.02
N LEU A 187 -5.35 8.28 -0.81
CA LEU A 187 -6.04 8.89 0.32
C LEU A 187 -6.43 10.34 0.05
N GLY A 188 -5.58 11.12 -0.62
CA GLY A 188 -5.90 12.50 -1.03
C GLY A 188 -7.05 12.63 -2.04
N ASN A 189 -7.47 11.52 -2.65
CA ASN A 189 -8.63 11.44 -3.56
C ASN A 189 -9.79 10.62 -2.98
N SER A 190 -9.74 10.27 -1.68
CA SER A 190 -10.84 9.58 -1.00
C SER A 190 -12.12 10.42 -1.04
N PRO A 191 -13.31 9.83 -0.88
CA PRO A 191 -14.56 10.59 -0.87
C PRO A 191 -14.56 11.75 0.13
N VAL A 192 -14.02 11.55 1.35
CA VAL A 192 -13.95 12.62 2.36
C VAL A 192 -12.97 13.73 1.94
N ASN A 193 -11.80 13.37 1.40
CA ASN A 193 -10.79 14.34 0.96
C ASN A 193 -11.11 14.97 -0.41
N SER A 194 -12.11 14.45 -1.12
CA SER A 194 -12.66 15.07 -2.32
C SER A 194 -13.58 16.26 -2.02
N ILE A 195 -14.06 16.38 -0.77
CA ILE A 195 -14.88 17.50 -0.35
C ILE A 195 -14.00 18.74 -0.30
N ARG A 196 -14.36 19.74 -1.13
CA ARG A 196 -13.59 20.98 -1.31
C ARG A 196 -13.30 21.69 0.02
N HIS A 197 -14.26 21.73 0.93
CA HIS A 197 -14.10 22.38 2.23
C HIS A 197 -12.92 21.78 3.01
N PHE A 198 -12.91 20.47 3.23
CA PHE A 198 -11.81 19.77 3.91
C PHE A 198 -10.50 19.89 3.15
N LYS A 199 -10.53 19.90 1.82
CA LYS A 199 -9.31 20.03 1.01
C LYS A 199 -8.66 21.42 1.09
N GLU A 200 -9.46 22.46 1.33
CA GLU A 200 -8.98 23.85 1.48
C GLU A 200 -8.58 24.20 2.92
N GLU A 201 -8.89 23.33 3.90
CA GLU A 201 -8.39 23.48 5.27
C GLU A 201 -6.87 23.28 5.31
N ALA A 202 -6.19 24.19 6.00
CA ALA A 202 -4.72 24.23 6.05
C ALA A 202 -4.12 22.93 6.63
N ASN A 203 -4.82 22.27 7.55
CA ASN A 203 -4.35 21.09 8.28
C ASN A 203 -4.74 19.74 7.63
N SER A 204 -5.46 19.73 6.49
CA SER A 204 -5.90 18.49 5.84
C SER A 204 -4.74 17.54 5.49
N ASN A 205 -3.64 18.10 5.00
CA ASN A 205 -2.43 17.33 4.70
C ASN A 205 -1.75 16.77 5.97
N ALA A 206 -1.93 17.43 7.12
CA ALA A 206 -1.40 16.99 8.41
C ALA A 206 -2.04 15.67 8.85
N TYR A 207 -3.38 15.59 8.84
CA TYR A 207 -4.11 14.36 9.15
C TYR A 207 -3.78 13.20 8.20
N LEU A 208 -3.60 13.50 6.91
CA LEU A 208 -3.18 12.51 5.92
C LEU A 208 -1.80 11.93 6.22
N VAL A 209 -0.82 12.78 6.51
CA VAL A 209 0.53 12.32 6.84
C VAL A 209 0.56 11.57 8.17
N ASN A 210 -0.19 12.03 9.18
CA ASN A 210 -0.33 11.32 10.44
C ASN A 210 -0.90 9.91 10.24
N GLY A 211 -1.94 9.76 9.42
CA GLY A 211 -2.48 8.45 9.04
C GLY A 211 -1.41 7.55 8.42
N LEU A 212 -0.64 8.05 7.45
CA LEU A 212 0.44 7.27 6.81
C LEU A 212 1.53 6.83 7.78
N LEU A 213 1.88 7.66 8.78
CA LEU A 213 2.86 7.30 9.82
C LEU A 213 2.34 6.17 10.71
N ASN A 214 1.06 6.21 11.08
CA ASN A 214 0.40 5.13 11.81
C ASN A 214 0.38 3.83 10.99
N GLU A 215 -0.07 3.91 9.72
CA GLU A 215 -0.08 2.76 8.81
C GLU A 215 1.33 2.15 8.67
N PHE A 216 2.37 3.00 8.53
CA PHE A 216 3.75 2.55 8.43
C PHE A 216 4.19 1.79 9.68
N THR A 217 3.85 2.27 10.86
CA THR A 217 4.27 1.67 12.14
C THR A 217 3.77 0.24 12.26
N VAL A 218 2.46 0.03 12.11
CA VAL A 218 1.85 -1.30 12.24
C VAL A 218 2.28 -2.24 11.11
N VAL A 219 2.45 -1.74 9.89
CA VAL A 219 2.93 -2.54 8.75
C VAL A 219 4.38 -2.95 8.93
N VAL A 220 5.24 -2.02 9.37
CA VAL A 220 6.63 -2.34 9.67
C VAL A 220 6.65 -3.41 10.74
N GLN A 221 5.96 -3.26 11.86
CA GLN A 221 5.92 -4.27 12.92
C GLN A 221 5.52 -5.66 12.38
N ALA A 222 4.44 -5.76 11.59
CA ALA A 222 3.92 -7.00 11.03
C ALA A 222 4.87 -7.70 10.03
N LEU A 223 5.55 -6.95 9.17
CA LEU A 223 6.39 -7.52 8.10
C LEU A 223 7.74 -8.02 8.61
N SER A 224 8.31 -9.03 7.96
CA SER A 224 9.69 -9.46 8.27
C SER A 224 10.72 -8.38 7.91
N PRO A 225 11.90 -8.32 8.58
CA PRO A 225 12.93 -7.32 8.28
C PRO A 225 13.36 -7.29 6.81
N SER A 226 13.39 -8.44 6.13
CA SER A 226 13.77 -8.53 4.72
C SER A 226 12.70 -7.93 3.79
N LEU A 227 11.41 -8.06 4.13
CA LEU A 227 10.33 -7.45 3.35
C LEU A 227 10.27 -5.95 3.55
N VAL A 228 10.45 -5.47 4.79
CA VAL A 228 10.52 -4.02 5.09
C VAL A 228 11.69 -3.37 4.35
N LEU A 229 12.88 -3.98 4.38
CA LEU A 229 14.03 -3.50 3.62
C LEU A 229 13.75 -3.50 2.11
N LYS A 230 13.14 -4.57 1.59
CA LYS A 230 12.87 -4.74 0.16
C LYS A 230 11.88 -3.71 -0.39
N TYR A 231 10.80 -3.43 0.33
CA TYR A 231 9.69 -2.62 -0.18
C TYR A 231 9.70 -1.17 0.30
N PHE A 232 10.37 -0.86 1.41
CA PHE A 232 10.42 0.49 1.97
C PHE A 232 11.84 1.04 2.11
N ASN A 233 12.86 0.26 1.75
CA ASN A 233 14.27 0.62 1.96
C ASN A 233 14.57 1.03 3.41
N PHE A 234 13.89 0.39 4.37
CA PHE A 234 13.98 0.70 5.81
C PHE A 234 14.56 -0.49 6.57
N GLU A 235 15.55 -0.25 7.43
CA GLU A 235 16.21 -1.27 8.24
C GLU A 235 15.67 -1.28 9.67
N LYS A 236 14.80 -2.25 10.02
CA LYS A 236 14.17 -2.36 11.35
C LYS A 236 15.11 -2.27 12.56
N LYS A 237 16.35 -2.75 12.42
CA LYS A 237 17.32 -2.83 13.52
C LYS A 237 18.23 -1.61 13.61
N THR A 238 18.15 -0.72 12.62
CA THR A 238 18.97 0.48 12.55
C THR A 238 18.19 1.61 13.21
N ARG A 239 18.90 2.48 13.93
CA ARG A 239 18.28 3.62 14.61
C ARG A 239 17.64 4.56 13.59
N SER A 240 16.33 4.73 13.70
CA SER A 240 15.54 5.77 13.06
C SER A 240 15.37 6.97 13.99
N VAL A 241 14.98 8.10 13.41
CA VAL A 241 14.62 9.33 14.12
C VAL A 241 13.44 9.99 13.41
N HIS A 242 12.84 11.03 14.00
CA HIS A 242 11.75 11.74 13.35
C HIS A 242 12.19 12.40 12.05
N CYS A 243 11.37 12.24 11.00
CA CYS A 243 11.58 13.00 9.78
C CYS A 243 11.14 14.46 9.97
N PRO A 244 11.98 15.46 9.65
CA PRO A 244 11.64 16.86 9.85
C PRO A 244 10.44 17.33 9.05
N ASP A 245 10.31 16.89 7.80
CA ASP A 245 9.19 17.32 6.97
C ASP A 245 7.88 16.65 7.40
N CYS A 246 7.91 15.36 7.79
CA CYS A 246 6.73 14.70 8.33
C CYS A 246 6.29 15.31 9.65
N TYR A 247 7.24 15.57 10.56
CA TYR A 247 6.96 16.21 11.84
C TYR A 247 6.34 17.59 11.65
N LYS A 248 6.98 18.44 10.82
CA LYS A 248 6.46 19.77 10.52
C LYS A 248 5.04 19.73 9.98
N ILE A 249 4.75 18.83 9.03
CA ILE A 249 3.41 18.67 8.48
C ILE A 249 2.41 18.25 9.57
N VAL A 250 2.74 17.25 10.39
CA VAL A 250 1.82 16.76 11.45
C VAL A 250 1.62 17.82 12.54
N SER A 251 2.61 18.67 12.81
CA SER A 251 2.49 19.77 13.78
C SER A 251 1.44 20.84 13.40
N GLU A 252 0.94 20.82 12.17
CA GLU A 252 -0.16 21.67 11.70
C GLU A 252 -1.55 21.14 12.10
N MET A 253 -1.65 19.95 12.70
CA MET A 253 -2.93 19.40 13.20
C MET A 253 -3.51 20.25 14.33
N ASP A 254 -4.83 20.33 14.39
CA ASP A 254 -5.50 20.94 15.53
C ASP A 254 -5.19 20.14 16.80
N PHE A 255 -4.87 20.86 17.89
CA PHE A 255 -4.49 20.27 19.18
C PHE A 255 -3.26 19.37 19.15
N PHE A 256 -2.35 19.58 18.18
CA PHE A 256 -1.08 18.84 18.13
C PHE A 256 -0.34 18.88 19.46
N ASP A 257 0.05 17.69 19.92
CA ASP A 257 1.00 17.48 21.00
C ASP A 257 2.16 16.61 20.47
N HIS A 258 3.38 16.89 20.94
CA HIS A 258 4.57 16.13 20.57
C HIS A 258 4.45 14.64 20.91
N GLU A 259 3.72 14.29 21.98
CA GLU A 259 3.45 12.90 22.40
C GLU A 259 2.74 12.10 21.30
N PHE A 260 2.00 12.75 20.40
CA PHE A 260 1.37 12.06 19.27
C PHE A 260 2.37 11.46 18.28
N MET A 261 3.61 11.95 18.27
CA MET A 261 4.66 11.44 17.38
C MET A 261 5.45 10.28 18.00
N ASP A 262 5.24 9.98 19.29
CA ASP A 262 5.93 8.91 19.99
C ASP A 262 5.63 7.56 19.32
N GLY A 263 6.69 6.86 18.91
CA GLY A 263 6.59 5.55 18.28
C GLY A 263 6.14 5.52 16.82
N ILE A 264 5.55 6.60 16.27
CA ILE A 264 5.02 6.59 14.89
C ILE A 264 5.82 7.43 13.88
N GLY A 265 6.57 8.42 14.36
CA GLY A 265 7.24 9.39 13.49
C GLY A 265 8.65 9.00 13.02
N GLU A 266 9.21 7.90 13.52
CA GLU A 266 10.61 7.51 13.31
C GLU A 266 10.86 6.86 11.94
N THR A 267 10.75 7.67 10.89
CA THR A 267 10.82 7.23 9.49
C THR A 267 12.12 7.61 8.79
N TYR A 268 13.00 8.35 9.49
CA TYR A 268 14.23 8.92 8.93
C TYR A 268 15.45 8.09 9.33
N GLN A 269 16.12 7.46 8.36
CA GLN A 269 17.26 6.58 8.59
C GLN A 269 18.49 6.98 7.77
N GLN A 270 19.68 6.66 8.28
CA GLN A 270 20.92 6.92 7.56
C GLN A 270 21.08 5.93 6.40
N LYS A 271 21.34 6.44 5.19
CA LYS A 271 21.73 5.60 4.06
C LYS A 271 23.06 4.92 4.33
N LYS A 272 23.10 3.62 4.14
CA LYS A 272 24.28 2.80 4.37
C LYS A 272 25.50 3.33 3.62
N GLY A 273 26.55 3.67 4.36
CA GLY A 273 27.81 4.18 3.81
C GLY A 273 27.79 5.67 3.41
N MET A 274 26.73 6.41 3.75
CA MET A 274 26.60 7.84 3.46
C MET A 274 26.30 8.63 4.73
N ALA A 275 26.69 9.90 4.79
CA ALA A 275 26.27 10.82 5.86
C ALA A 275 24.84 11.38 5.64
N VAL A 276 24.12 10.84 4.65
CA VAL A 276 22.80 11.31 4.23
C VAL A 276 21.75 10.42 4.86
N TYR A 277 20.71 11.05 5.39
CA TYR A 277 19.51 10.40 5.90
C TYR A 277 18.38 10.52 4.88
N ASP A 278 17.50 9.53 4.82
CA ASP A 278 16.28 9.53 4.01
C ASP A 278 15.04 9.05 4.76
N CYS A 279 13.89 9.64 4.42
CA CYS A 279 12.60 9.28 4.98
C CYS A 279 11.88 8.31 4.04
N CYS A 280 11.46 7.15 4.54
CA CYS A 280 10.75 6.16 3.75
C CYS A 280 9.27 6.51 3.47
N ILE A 281 8.76 7.63 3.99
CA ILE A 281 7.38 8.11 3.77
C ILE A 281 7.33 9.30 2.81
N CYS A 282 8.11 10.36 3.08
CA CYS A 282 8.08 11.59 2.28
C CYS A 282 9.26 11.74 1.32
N ASN A 283 10.23 10.80 1.34
CA ASN A 283 11.48 10.86 0.58
C ASN A 283 12.36 12.08 0.85
N ARG A 284 12.13 12.81 1.95
CA ARG A 284 13.04 13.88 2.38
C ARG A 284 14.43 13.28 2.57
N THR A 285 15.44 13.96 2.05
CA THR A 285 16.85 13.64 2.29
C THR A 285 17.54 14.83 2.96
N GLY A 286 18.65 14.56 3.65
CA GLY A 286 19.34 15.59 4.41
C GLY A 286 20.52 15.03 5.21
N THR A 287 21.18 15.92 5.95
CA THR A 287 22.28 15.57 6.85
C THR A 287 21.97 16.08 8.25
N LEU A 288 22.66 15.53 9.24
CA LEU A 288 22.45 15.88 10.63
C LEU A 288 23.68 16.56 11.21
N ILE A 289 23.45 17.43 12.19
CA ILE A 289 24.49 17.98 13.06
C ILE A 289 24.30 17.46 14.49
N GLU A 290 25.41 17.19 15.16
CA GLU A 290 25.42 16.80 16.57
C GLU A 290 25.51 18.05 17.44
N ARG A 291 24.39 18.46 18.01
CA ARG A 291 24.26 19.62 18.90
C ARG A 291 23.08 19.38 19.84
N GLN A 292 23.25 19.76 21.11
CA GLN A 292 22.18 19.63 22.10
C GLN A 292 21.00 20.53 21.74
N CYS A 293 19.78 20.02 21.88
CA CYS A 293 18.56 20.79 21.73
C CYS A 293 18.47 21.89 22.80
N GLU A 294 18.02 23.07 22.39
CA GLU A 294 17.84 24.25 23.25
C GLU A 294 16.49 24.26 23.98
N GLU A 295 15.56 23.38 23.60
CA GLU A 295 14.25 23.22 24.25
C GLU A 295 14.39 22.65 25.67
N GLU A 296 13.71 23.28 26.64
CA GLU A 296 13.75 22.88 28.04
C GLU A 296 13.19 21.46 28.21
N GLY A 297 13.95 20.59 28.88
CA GLY A 297 13.56 19.20 29.11
C GLY A 297 13.84 18.24 27.94
N CYS A 298 14.32 18.72 26.79
CA CYS A 298 14.68 17.84 25.68
C CYS A 298 16.14 17.34 25.77
N GLU A 299 16.31 16.01 25.84
CA GLU A 299 17.63 15.37 25.82
C GLU A 299 18.17 15.13 24.40
N GLY A 300 17.43 15.53 23.36
CA GLY A 300 17.81 15.35 21.96
C GLY A 300 19.14 16.03 21.60
N ASN A 301 20.00 15.32 20.87
CA ASN A 301 21.34 15.79 20.50
C ASN A 301 21.63 15.75 18.98
N LYS A 302 20.57 15.58 18.17
CA LYS A 302 20.65 15.55 16.71
C LYS A 302 19.69 16.55 16.12
N LEU A 303 20.22 17.47 15.33
CA LEU A 303 19.45 18.47 14.61
C LEU A 303 19.56 18.23 13.11
N HIS A 304 18.51 18.54 12.36
CA HIS A 304 18.57 18.58 10.92
C HIS A 304 19.42 19.76 10.44
N ALA A 305 20.42 19.52 9.58
CA ALA A 305 21.43 20.52 9.22
C ALA A 305 20.86 21.75 8.50
N ASP A 306 19.78 21.60 7.74
CA ASP A 306 19.24 22.70 6.92
C ASP A 306 18.31 23.64 7.70
N CYS A 307 17.61 23.13 8.72
CA CYS A 307 16.54 23.87 9.40
C CYS A 307 16.71 23.96 10.92
N GLY A 308 17.72 23.30 11.49
CA GLY A 308 17.95 23.31 12.95
C GLY A 308 16.91 22.54 13.76
N MET A 309 15.98 21.85 13.10
CA MET A 309 14.92 21.11 13.78
C MET A 309 15.50 19.92 14.56
N CYS A 310 15.18 19.82 15.85
CA CYS A 310 15.53 18.69 16.69
C CYS A 310 14.75 17.44 16.27
N LEU A 311 15.46 16.34 16.02
CA LEU A 311 14.84 15.10 15.51
C LEU A 311 14.20 14.24 16.60
N SER A 312 14.17 14.74 17.84
CA SER A 312 13.51 14.12 18.99
C SER A 312 12.23 14.85 19.39
N CYS A 313 12.26 16.19 19.51
CA CYS A 313 11.11 16.97 19.96
C CYS A 313 10.55 17.94 18.91
N GLY A 314 11.17 18.08 17.74
CA GLY A 314 10.70 18.99 16.69
C GLY A 314 11.06 20.47 16.86
N PHE A 315 11.69 20.88 17.97
CA PHE A 315 12.05 22.27 18.21
C PHE A 315 13.06 22.81 17.17
N GLU A 316 12.81 24.00 16.61
CA GLU A 316 13.71 24.68 15.67
C GLU A 316 14.81 25.44 16.42
N ASN A 317 16.03 24.90 16.41
CA ASN A 317 17.20 25.49 17.08
C ASN A 317 17.88 26.52 16.17
N ALA A 318 18.55 27.51 16.78
CA ALA A 318 19.41 28.42 16.04
C ALA A 318 20.68 27.69 15.56
N LEU A 319 20.89 27.62 14.24
CA LEU A 319 22.03 26.93 13.61
C LEU A 319 23.36 27.67 13.78
#